data_AF-A0A7W2Q921-F1
#
_entry.id   AF-A0A7W2Q921-F1
#
_cell.length_a   1.000
_cell.length_b   1.000
_cell.length_c   1.000
_cell.angle_alpha   90.00
_cell.angle_beta   90.00
_cell.angle_gamma   90.00
#
_symmetry.space_group_name_H-M   'P 1'
#
loop_
_entity.id
_entity.type
_entity.pdbx_description
1 polymer ?
#
loop_
_entity_poly.entity_id
_entity_poly.type
_entity_poly.pdbx_seq_one_letter_code
_entity_poly.pdbx_strand_id
1 'polypeptide(L)'
;MGIPESQLETWSHQGSITQSASTYSTIKNALESASAAYHGKNFKVFLQGSYGNDTNIYAESDVDVVIRLDDVYYSDLTQLSPEDKEAYDHAFVPATYSYDQYRQDVLKALTDRFGSDVKAGDKAIAVEANGNRRKADVIASMQFRRYWKFKGTYDSHYDEGICFFNGAGERIANYPKQHSENLTRKHQGSNKWLKPMVRVLKNLRSKLVADSTLKAGIAPSYYLEGLLYNVPNEKFGISYSDCFVNAMNWIQTEADKDKLLCANEQYYLLWEGTHTSWEKTDAEAFIRAAIKMWNEW
;
A
#
# COMPACT_ATOMS: atom_id res chain seq x y z
N MET A 1 8.85 1.08 -32.94
CA MET A 1 7.79 2.10 -32.88
C MET A 1 7.15 1.90 -31.52
N GLY A 2 6.87 2.97 -30.77
CA GLY A 2 6.37 2.84 -29.39
C GLY A 2 4.87 2.52 -29.33
N ILE A 3 4.38 2.29 -28.11
CA ILE A 3 2.94 2.20 -27.83
C ILE A 3 2.26 3.52 -28.23
N PRO A 4 1.17 3.52 -29.02
CA PRO A 4 0.48 4.75 -29.42
C PRO A 4 0.01 5.56 -28.22
N GLU A 5 0.15 6.87 -28.30
CA GLU A 5 -0.26 7.79 -27.23
C GLU A 5 -1.73 7.62 -26.82
N SER A 6 -2.63 7.35 -27.78
CA SER A 6 -4.05 7.08 -27.50
C SER A 6 -4.28 5.83 -26.65
N GLN A 7 -3.43 4.81 -26.80
CA GLN A 7 -3.48 3.62 -25.96
C GLN A 7 -2.96 3.93 -24.55
N LEU A 8 -1.89 4.71 -24.43
CA LEU A 8 -1.35 5.15 -23.14
C LEU A 8 -2.35 6.05 -22.38
N GLU A 9 -3.02 6.96 -23.08
CA GLU A 9 -4.11 7.78 -22.53
C GLU A 9 -5.25 6.90 -22.02
N THR A 10 -5.67 5.90 -22.79
CA THR A 10 -6.68 4.93 -22.34
C THR A 10 -6.23 4.21 -21.06
N TRP A 11 -4.96 3.80 -20.99
CA TRP A 11 -4.37 3.13 -19.84
C TRP A 11 -4.11 4.06 -18.65
N SER A 12 -4.07 5.37 -18.85
CA SER A 12 -3.83 6.34 -17.80
C SER A 12 -5.10 6.71 -17.02
N HIS A 13 -6.27 6.30 -17.49
CA HIS A 13 -7.54 6.60 -16.83
C HIS A 13 -7.70 5.88 -15.49
N GLN A 14 -8.31 6.60 -14.55
CA GLN A 14 -8.66 6.06 -13.24
C GLN A 14 -9.91 5.20 -13.34
N GLY A 15 -9.90 4.06 -12.64
CA GLY A 15 -11.07 3.18 -12.52
C GLY A 15 -12.19 3.80 -11.66
N SER A 16 -13.12 2.97 -11.21
CA SER A 16 -14.30 3.40 -10.42
C SER A 16 -13.97 4.36 -9.27
N ILE A 17 -14.71 5.46 -9.10
CA ILE A 17 -14.53 6.43 -8.00
C ILE A 17 -15.77 6.44 -7.10
N THR A 18 -16.95 6.62 -7.69
CA THR A 18 -18.22 6.74 -6.94
C THR A 18 -18.59 5.44 -6.22
N GLN A 19 -18.46 4.30 -6.90
CA GLN A 19 -18.86 3.01 -6.33
C GLN A 19 -17.89 2.55 -5.22
N SER A 20 -16.59 2.80 -5.39
CA SER A 20 -15.58 2.49 -4.37
C SER A 20 -15.75 3.39 -3.15
N ALA A 21 -16.06 4.68 -3.32
CA ALA A 21 -16.40 5.58 -2.22
C ALA A 21 -17.66 5.13 -1.45
N SER A 22 -18.70 4.69 -2.16
CA SER A 22 -19.91 4.13 -1.54
C SER A 22 -19.63 2.82 -0.79
N THR A 23 -18.81 1.95 -1.37
CA THR A 23 -18.34 0.71 -0.74
C THR A 23 -17.58 1.02 0.55
N TYR A 24 -16.60 1.92 0.49
CA TYR A 24 -15.84 2.37 1.65
C TYR A 24 -16.75 2.92 2.75
N SER A 25 -17.68 3.82 2.42
CA SER A 25 -18.63 4.36 3.39
C SER A 25 -19.47 3.26 4.05
N THR A 26 -19.91 2.27 3.28
CA THR A 26 -20.68 1.13 3.79
C THR A 26 -19.87 0.29 4.79
N ILE A 27 -18.62 -0.02 4.46
CA ILE A 27 -17.71 -0.76 5.35
C ILE A 27 -17.37 0.07 6.59
N LYS A 28 -17.02 1.35 6.42
CA LYS A 28 -16.70 2.26 7.52
C LYS A 28 -17.84 2.37 8.53
N ASN A 29 -19.08 2.54 8.06
CA ASN A 29 -20.24 2.61 8.94
C ASN A 29 -20.46 1.31 9.73
N ALA A 30 -20.15 0.14 9.16
CA ALA A 30 -20.21 -1.13 9.87
C ALA A 30 -19.15 -1.20 10.97
N LEU A 31 -17.93 -0.77 10.64
CA LEU A 31 -16.79 -0.76 11.56
C LEU A 31 -16.96 0.25 12.71
N GLU A 32 -17.62 1.38 12.46
CA GLU A 32 -17.88 2.43 13.46
C GLU A 32 -19.19 2.22 14.25
N SER A 33 -19.84 1.06 14.11
CA SER A 33 -21.09 0.76 14.82
C SER A 33 -20.94 0.89 16.34
N ALA A 34 -21.96 1.47 16.99
CA ALA A 34 -22.05 1.59 18.44
C ALA A 34 -22.11 0.23 19.17
N SER A 35 -22.45 -0.84 18.45
CA SER A 35 -22.50 -2.21 18.98
C SER A 35 -21.16 -2.94 18.95
N ALA A 36 -20.12 -2.37 18.31
CA ALA A 36 -18.82 -3.01 18.22
C ALA A 36 -18.13 -3.03 19.60
N ALA A 37 -17.48 -4.14 19.95
CA ALA A 37 -16.81 -4.28 21.25
C ALA A 37 -15.69 -3.25 21.46
N TYR A 38 -15.06 -2.79 20.38
CA TYR A 38 -14.03 -1.74 20.38
C TYR A 38 -14.60 -0.32 20.21
N HIS A 39 -15.92 -0.10 20.21
CA HIS A 39 -16.52 1.21 19.90
C HIS A 39 -16.01 2.34 20.81
N GLY A 40 -15.78 2.06 22.10
CA GLY A 40 -15.24 3.03 23.07
C GLY A 40 -13.71 3.22 23.02
N LYS A 41 -13.01 2.58 22.08
CA LYS A 41 -11.56 2.68 21.91
C LYS A 41 -11.18 3.80 20.94
N ASN A 42 -9.94 4.27 21.01
CA ASN A 42 -9.41 5.12 19.95
C ASN A 42 -8.99 4.28 18.74
N PHE A 43 -9.72 4.39 17.63
CA PHE A 43 -9.36 3.76 16.37
C PHE A 43 -9.64 4.69 15.17
N LYS A 44 -9.02 4.37 14.03
CA LYS A 44 -9.20 5.11 12.77
C LYS A 44 -9.53 4.15 11.64
N VAL A 45 -10.52 4.50 10.82
CA VAL A 45 -10.86 3.80 9.58
C VAL A 45 -10.43 4.66 8.39
N PHE A 46 -9.66 4.10 7.47
CA PHE A 46 -9.20 4.82 6.27
C PHE A 46 -8.98 3.88 5.08
N LEU A 47 -8.94 4.47 3.88
CA LEU A 47 -8.59 3.75 2.65
C LEU A 47 -7.08 3.59 2.53
N GLN A 48 -6.65 2.47 1.98
CA GLN A 48 -5.28 2.26 1.51
C GLN A 48 -5.28 1.73 0.08
N GLY A 49 -4.11 1.30 -0.39
CA GLY A 49 -3.97 0.64 -1.69
C GLY A 49 -4.33 1.57 -2.84
N SER A 50 -4.78 0.97 -3.94
CA SER A 50 -4.98 1.70 -5.19
C SER A 50 -6.03 2.81 -5.09
N TYR A 51 -7.08 2.60 -4.29
CA TYR A 51 -8.11 3.59 -4.01
C TYR A 51 -7.63 4.70 -3.08
N GLY A 52 -6.87 4.36 -2.03
CA GLY A 52 -6.26 5.36 -1.14
C GLY A 52 -5.17 6.21 -1.80
N ASN A 53 -4.64 5.74 -2.94
CA ASN A 53 -3.56 6.42 -3.67
C ASN A 53 -4.03 7.07 -4.99
N ASP A 54 -5.30 6.93 -5.39
CA ASP A 54 -5.84 7.31 -6.70
C ASP A 54 -5.12 6.66 -7.90
N THR A 55 -4.57 5.46 -7.71
CA THR A 55 -3.86 4.69 -8.74
C THR A 55 -4.69 3.52 -9.25
N ASN A 56 -5.96 3.41 -8.85
CA ASN A 56 -6.85 2.34 -9.28
C ASN A 56 -7.11 2.36 -10.79
N ILE A 57 -7.06 1.20 -11.42
CA ILE A 57 -7.39 0.99 -12.85
C ILE A 57 -8.75 0.30 -12.99
N TYR A 58 -9.33 0.26 -14.19
CA TYR A 58 -10.65 -0.36 -14.41
C TYR A 58 -10.71 -1.83 -14.02
N ALA A 59 -9.62 -2.57 -14.24
CA ALA A 59 -9.53 -3.99 -13.92
C ALA A 59 -9.48 -4.27 -12.40
N GLU A 60 -9.22 -3.27 -11.56
CA GLU A 60 -9.15 -3.46 -10.11
C GLU A 60 -10.54 -3.31 -9.47
N SER A 61 -10.92 -4.34 -8.69
CA SER A 61 -12.22 -4.44 -8.05
C SER A 61 -12.22 -4.08 -6.57
N ASP A 62 -11.13 -4.38 -5.87
CA ASP A 62 -11.16 -4.55 -4.42
C ASP A 62 -10.83 -3.25 -3.69
N VAL A 63 -11.67 -2.88 -2.73
CA VAL A 63 -11.48 -1.68 -1.90
C VAL A 63 -10.73 -2.06 -0.63
N ASP A 64 -9.49 -1.58 -0.49
CA ASP A 64 -8.68 -1.82 0.69
C ASP A 64 -9.02 -0.84 1.82
N VAL A 65 -9.56 -1.37 2.92
CA VAL A 65 -9.93 -0.59 4.11
C VAL A 65 -9.04 -1.01 5.28
N VAL A 66 -8.47 -0.04 5.97
CA VAL A 66 -7.73 -0.27 7.22
C VAL A 66 -8.58 0.21 8.37
N ILE A 67 -8.68 -0.61 9.42
CA ILE A 67 -9.10 -0.16 10.75
C ILE A 67 -7.92 -0.32 11.71
N ARG A 68 -7.41 0.81 12.22
CA ARG A 68 -6.23 0.88 13.07
C ARG A 68 -6.61 1.27 14.48
N LEU A 69 -6.27 0.43 15.45
CA LEU A 69 -6.40 0.74 16.87
C LEU A 69 -5.20 1.58 17.33
N ASP A 70 -5.46 2.71 17.98
CA ASP A 70 -4.48 3.68 18.46
C ASP A 70 -4.31 3.66 20.00
N ASP A 71 -5.20 2.99 20.74
CA ASP A 71 -5.09 2.84 22.21
C ASP A 71 -3.90 1.98 22.64
N VAL A 72 -3.46 1.08 21.76
CA VAL A 72 -2.35 0.15 21.97
C VAL A 72 -1.51 0.11 20.70
N TYR A 73 -0.21 -0.10 20.85
CA TYR A 73 0.71 -0.11 19.72
C TYR A 73 1.76 -1.20 19.88
N TYR A 74 2.30 -1.63 18.74
CA TYR A 74 3.53 -2.39 18.69
C TYR A 74 4.69 -1.47 18.35
N SER A 75 5.87 -1.84 18.82
CA SER A 75 7.09 -1.07 18.59
C SER A 75 8.14 -1.87 17.84
N ASP A 76 9.02 -1.12 17.18
CA ASP A 76 10.29 -1.58 16.68
C ASP A 76 11.37 -0.69 17.30
N LEU A 77 12.28 -1.33 18.03
CA LEU A 77 13.30 -0.70 18.86
C LEU A 77 14.70 -0.98 18.30
N THR A 78 14.82 -1.57 17.10
CA THR A 78 16.12 -2.00 16.55
C THR A 78 17.07 -0.84 16.28
N GLN A 79 16.57 0.38 16.17
CA GLN A 79 17.38 1.59 15.96
C GLN A 79 17.69 2.36 17.26
N LEU A 80 17.16 1.92 18.41
CA LEU A 80 17.48 2.54 19.69
C LEU A 80 18.85 2.10 20.19
N SER A 81 19.52 3.01 20.92
CA SER A 81 20.67 2.63 21.73
C SER A 81 20.23 1.75 22.90
N PRO A 82 21.15 0.97 23.51
CA PRO A 82 20.83 0.18 24.69
C PRO A 82 20.20 1.01 25.82
N GLU A 83 20.69 2.23 26.06
CA GLU A 83 20.18 3.13 27.10
C GLU A 83 18.76 3.61 26.80
N ASP A 84 18.45 3.95 25.54
CA ASP A 84 17.11 4.35 25.12
C ASP A 84 16.11 3.19 25.23
N LYS A 85 16.59 1.97 24.96
CA LYS A 85 15.77 0.77 25.11
C LYS A 85 15.43 0.49 26.58
N GLU A 86 16.38 0.66 27.50
CA GLU A 86 16.11 0.54 28.94
C GLU A 86 15.11 1.61 29.41
N ALA A 87 15.26 2.85 28.95
CA ALA A 87 14.30 3.91 29.23
C ALA A 87 12.90 3.58 28.69
N TYR A 88 12.81 2.98 27.50
CA TYR A 88 11.56 2.51 26.91
C TYR A 88 10.91 1.41 27.75
N ASP A 89 11.66 0.39 28.13
CA ASP A 89 11.15 -0.77 28.89
C ASP A 89 10.63 -0.36 30.28
N HIS A 90 11.23 0.67 30.91
CA HIS A 90 10.72 1.24 32.18
C HIS A 90 9.46 2.11 32.01
N ALA A 91 9.22 2.67 30.82
CA ALA A 91 8.14 3.62 30.59
C ALA A 91 6.79 2.97 30.26
N PHE A 92 6.78 1.70 29.85
CA PHE A 92 5.58 1.04 29.32
C PHE A 92 5.27 -0.28 30.00
N VAL A 93 3.97 -0.58 30.08
CA VAL A 93 3.45 -1.87 30.55
C VAL A 93 2.71 -2.56 29.40
N PRO A 94 2.71 -3.92 29.35
CA PRO A 94 1.97 -4.65 28.34
C PRO A 94 0.48 -4.31 28.35
N ALA A 95 -0.10 -4.12 27.17
CA ALA A 95 -1.53 -3.91 27.02
C ALA A 95 -2.33 -5.20 27.25
N THR A 96 -3.56 -5.05 27.73
CA THR A 96 -4.48 -6.18 27.99
C THR A 96 -5.39 -6.52 26.82
N TYR A 97 -5.54 -5.62 25.86
CA TYR A 97 -6.35 -5.83 24.66
C TYR A 97 -5.44 -6.23 23.49
N SER A 98 -5.42 -7.53 23.20
CA SER A 98 -4.50 -8.12 22.23
C SER A 98 -4.95 -7.90 20.77
N TYR A 99 -4.01 -8.09 19.84
CA TYR A 99 -4.32 -8.09 18.40
C TYR A 99 -5.39 -9.12 18.03
N ASP A 100 -5.28 -10.34 18.56
CA ASP A 100 -6.21 -11.43 18.21
C ASP A 100 -7.64 -11.11 18.66
N GLN A 101 -7.79 -10.58 19.88
CA GLN A 101 -9.09 -10.13 20.37
C GLN A 101 -9.64 -9.01 19.49
N TYR A 102 -8.82 -8.01 19.16
CA TYR A 102 -9.24 -6.91 18.31
C TYR A 102 -9.64 -7.39 16.90
N ARG A 103 -8.87 -8.29 16.27
CA ARG A 103 -9.20 -8.87 14.97
C ARG A 103 -10.51 -9.65 15.01
N GLN A 104 -10.77 -10.41 16.07
CA GLN A 104 -12.03 -11.12 16.27
C GLN A 104 -13.21 -10.15 16.43
N ASP A 105 -13.03 -9.07 17.18
CA ASP A 105 -14.08 -8.06 17.37
C ASP A 105 -14.40 -7.33 16.05
N VAL A 106 -13.38 -7.02 15.22
CA VAL A 106 -13.56 -6.47 13.87
C VAL A 106 -14.29 -7.45 12.95
N LEU A 107 -13.87 -8.73 12.95
CA LEU A 107 -14.55 -9.78 12.19
C LEU A 107 -16.02 -9.90 12.59
N LYS A 108 -16.30 -9.85 13.90
CA LYS A 108 -17.65 -9.89 14.42
C LYS A 108 -18.46 -8.67 13.97
N ALA A 109 -17.94 -7.45 14.08
CA ALA A 109 -18.63 -6.24 13.65
C ALA A 109 -19.02 -6.28 12.16
N LEU A 110 -18.11 -6.77 11.31
CA LEU A 110 -18.39 -6.99 9.89
C LEU A 110 -19.45 -8.09 9.68
N THR A 111 -19.32 -9.22 10.39
CA THR A 111 -20.24 -10.37 10.26
C THR A 111 -21.65 -10.02 10.73
N ASP A 112 -21.78 -9.26 11.80
CA ASP A 112 -23.08 -8.79 12.30
C ASP A 112 -23.79 -7.90 11.26
N ARG A 113 -23.03 -7.16 10.44
CA ARG A 113 -23.58 -6.29 9.40
C ARG A 113 -23.83 -6.98 8.05
N PHE A 114 -22.91 -7.85 7.63
CA PHE A 114 -22.85 -8.39 6.27
C PHE A 114 -23.09 -9.91 6.20
N GLY A 115 -23.20 -10.60 7.34
CA GLY A 115 -23.52 -12.02 7.42
C GLY A 115 -22.53 -12.90 6.68
N SER A 116 -23.06 -13.76 5.80
CA SER A 116 -22.29 -14.76 5.06
C SER A 116 -21.31 -14.19 4.03
N ASP A 117 -21.42 -12.89 3.71
CA ASP A 117 -20.54 -12.19 2.77
C ASP A 117 -19.14 -11.96 3.36
N VAL A 118 -18.95 -12.19 4.68
CA VAL A 118 -17.66 -12.00 5.35
C VAL A 118 -16.86 -13.30 5.35
N LYS A 119 -15.58 -13.22 4.95
CA LYS A 119 -14.62 -14.32 4.98
C LYS A 119 -13.33 -13.87 5.65
N ALA A 120 -12.93 -14.56 6.72
CA ALA A 120 -11.63 -14.34 7.34
C ALA A 120 -10.53 -14.92 6.43
N GLY A 121 -9.63 -14.06 5.95
CA GLY A 121 -8.43 -14.46 5.23
C GLY A 121 -7.18 -14.43 6.12
N ASP A 122 -6.05 -14.79 5.51
CA ASP A 122 -4.73 -14.83 6.15
C ASP A 122 -4.29 -13.47 6.70
N LYS A 123 -4.44 -12.40 5.89
CA LYS A 123 -4.01 -11.04 6.23
C LYS A 123 -5.20 -10.09 6.44
N ALA A 124 -6.17 -10.14 5.53
CA ALA A 124 -7.36 -9.30 5.54
C ALA A 124 -8.64 -10.11 5.80
N ILE A 125 -9.71 -9.42 6.17
CA ILE A 125 -11.07 -9.94 6.24
C ILE A 125 -11.77 -9.48 4.96
N ALA A 126 -12.10 -10.40 4.08
CA ALA A 126 -12.79 -10.10 2.83
C ALA A 126 -14.29 -9.92 3.11
N VAL A 127 -14.88 -8.90 2.50
CA VAL A 127 -16.33 -8.69 2.41
C VAL A 127 -16.70 -8.76 0.94
N GLU A 128 -17.44 -9.79 0.56
CA GLU A 128 -17.80 -10.07 -0.82
C GLU A 128 -18.65 -8.95 -1.44
N ALA A 129 -18.57 -8.84 -2.77
CA ALA A 129 -19.42 -7.92 -3.51
C ALA A 129 -20.90 -8.34 -3.39
N ASN A 130 -21.78 -7.36 -3.22
CA ASN A 130 -23.23 -7.61 -3.16
C ASN A 130 -24.00 -6.36 -3.62
N GLY A 131 -24.80 -6.53 -4.68
CA GLY A 131 -25.50 -5.42 -5.34
C GLY A 131 -24.52 -4.34 -5.79
N ASN A 132 -24.70 -3.13 -5.27
CA ASN A 132 -23.85 -1.97 -5.62
C ASN A 132 -22.52 -1.92 -4.83
N ARG A 133 -22.35 -2.76 -3.80
CA ARG A 133 -21.12 -2.84 -3.00
C ARG A 133 -20.08 -3.69 -3.74
N ARG A 134 -18.87 -3.17 -3.93
CA ARG A 134 -17.73 -3.94 -4.46
C ARG A 134 -17.13 -4.83 -3.38
N LYS A 135 -16.29 -5.78 -3.78
CA LYS A 135 -15.48 -6.54 -2.83
C LYS A 135 -14.58 -5.58 -2.05
N ALA A 136 -14.43 -5.81 -0.76
CA ALA A 136 -13.56 -5.01 0.09
C ALA A 136 -12.68 -5.92 0.95
N ASP A 137 -11.42 -5.54 1.11
CA ASP A 137 -10.48 -6.22 1.98
C ASP A 137 -10.23 -5.33 3.20
N VAL A 138 -10.63 -5.80 4.38
CA VAL A 138 -10.49 -5.07 5.63
C VAL A 138 -9.27 -5.58 6.40
N ILE A 139 -8.29 -4.72 6.64
CA ILE A 139 -7.14 -5.02 7.51
C ILE A 139 -7.43 -4.47 8.90
N ALA A 140 -7.69 -5.38 9.84
CA ALA A 140 -7.59 -5.08 11.26
C ALA A 140 -6.11 -4.93 11.63
N SER A 141 -5.74 -3.75 12.11
CA SER A 141 -4.35 -3.38 12.40
C SER A 141 -4.22 -2.60 13.72
N MET A 142 -3.00 -2.58 14.25
CA MET A 142 -2.63 -1.79 15.43
C MET A 142 -1.70 -0.66 14.99
N GLN A 143 -1.66 0.43 15.74
CA GLN A 143 -0.61 1.42 15.57
C GLN A 143 0.76 0.75 15.72
N PHE A 144 1.69 1.12 14.83
CA PHE A 144 3.07 0.67 14.88
C PHE A 144 3.98 1.87 15.06
N ARG A 145 5.03 1.74 15.87
CA ARG A 145 6.00 2.81 16.11
C ARG A 145 7.41 2.27 15.95
N ARG A 146 8.13 2.71 14.92
CA ARG A 146 9.56 2.43 14.80
C ARG A 146 10.33 3.57 15.43
N TYR A 147 10.92 3.32 16.60
CA TYR A 147 11.64 4.32 17.36
C TYR A 147 13.09 4.44 16.91
N TRP A 148 13.55 5.66 16.76
CA TRP A 148 14.97 6.01 16.56
C TRP A 148 15.52 6.94 17.64
N LYS A 149 14.67 7.37 18.59
CA LYS A 149 15.08 8.01 19.85
C LYS A 149 14.03 7.77 20.94
N PHE A 150 14.47 7.44 22.15
CA PHE A 150 13.60 7.38 23.32
C PHE A 150 14.35 7.73 24.62
N LYS A 151 14.25 8.99 25.06
CA LYS A 151 14.78 9.45 26.35
C LYS A 151 13.71 9.55 27.44
N GLY A 152 12.44 9.38 27.05
CA GLY A 152 11.26 9.42 27.91
C GLY A 152 10.01 9.72 27.10
N THR A 153 8.84 9.65 27.73
CA THR A 153 7.55 9.86 27.05
C THR A 153 7.42 11.22 26.36
N TYR A 154 8.06 12.26 26.93
CA TYR A 154 8.08 13.63 26.38
C TYR A 154 9.27 13.92 25.47
N ASP A 155 10.25 13.02 25.36
CA ASP A 155 11.39 13.13 24.45
C ASP A 155 11.62 11.79 23.73
N SER A 156 10.75 11.53 22.76
CA SER A 156 10.83 10.33 21.91
C SER A 156 10.50 10.68 20.46
N HIS A 157 11.12 9.95 19.54
CA HIS A 157 10.91 10.13 18.11
C HIS A 157 10.75 8.76 17.44
N TYR A 158 9.74 8.67 16.58
CA TYR A 158 9.39 7.44 15.87
C TYR A 158 8.64 7.73 14.58
N ASP A 159 8.71 6.78 13.64
CA ASP A 159 7.84 6.73 12.49
C ASP A 159 6.57 5.94 12.85
N GLU A 160 5.41 6.59 12.73
CA GLU A 160 4.10 5.98 12.97
C GLU A 160 3.62 5.18 11.74
N GLY A 161 3.39 3.89 11.90
CA GLY A 161 2.81 3.03 10.87
C GLY A 161 1.60 2.26 11.35
N ILE A 162 1.34 1.16 10.67
CA ILE A 162 0.40 0.10 11.08
C ILE A 162 1.17 -1.21 11.20
N CYS A 163 0.68 -2.12 12.03
CA CYS A 163 1.06 -3.51 11.94
C CYS A 163 -0.14 -4.45 12.12
N PHE A 164 0.00 -5.64 11.54
CA PHE A 164 -0.93 -6.75 11.66
C PHE A 164 -0.14 -8.05 11.54
N PHE A 165 -0.80 -9.18 11.75
CA PHE A 165 -0.16 -10.50 11.73
C PHE A 165 -0.82 -11.36 10.65
N ASN A 166 -0.01 -12.13 9.92
CA ASN A 166 -0.53 -13.17 9.03
C ASN A 166 -0.97 -14.41 9.83
N GLY A 167 -1.54 -15.41 9.17
CA GLY A 167 -1.98 -16.66 9.79
C GLY A 167 -0.86 -17.52 10.38
N ALA A 168 0.40 -17.24 10.01
CA ALA A 168 1.59 -17.84 10.62
C ALA A 168 2.06 -17.08 11.89
N GLY A 169 1.42 -15.96 12.25
CA GLY A 169 1.81 -15.12 13.38
C GLY A 169 2.99 -14.20 13.08
N GLU A 170 3.39 -14.05 11.81
CA GLU A 170 4.44 -13.12 11.42
C GLU A 170 3.89 -11.69 11.40
N ARG A 171 4.59 -10.78 12.10
CA ARG A 171 4.25 -9.37 12.12
C ARG A 171 4.60 -8.71 10.79
N ILE A 172 3.61 -8.09 10.16
CA ILE A 172 3.77 -7.26 8.97
C ILE A 172 3.57 -5.81 9.39
N ALA A 173 4.61 -4.99 9.26
CA ALA A 173 4.58 -3.56 9.56
C ALA A 173 4.67 -2.73 8.28
N ASN A 174 3.78 -1.75 8.12
CA ASN A 174 3.74 -0.92 6.91
C ASN A 174 3.34 0.53 7.23
N TYR A 175 3.51 1.42 6.26
CA TYR A 175 3.38 2.87 6.41
C TYR A 175 2.47 3.47 5.31
N PRO A 176 1.19 3.05 5.26
CA PRO A 176 0.29 3.43 4.17
C PRO A 176 0.01 4.94 4.12
N LYS A 177 0.00 5.61 5.29
CA LYS A 177 -0.18 7.07 5.36
C LYS A 177 0.96 7.80 4.68
N GLN A 178 2.21 7.51 5.06
CA GLN A 178 3.41 8.07 4.43
C GLN A 178 3.45 7.76 2.95
N HIS A 179 3.15 6.52 2.56
CA HIS A 179 3.10 6.11 1.15
C HIS A 179 2.16 7.00 0.33
N SER A 180 0.92 7.19 0.78
CA SER A 180 -0.07 8.02 0.08
C SER A 180 0.30 9.50 0.06
N GLU A 181 0.79 10.05 1.19
CA GLU A 181 1.21 11.44 1.30
C GLU A 181 2.40 11.76 0.38
N ASN A 182 3.40 10.87 0.36
CA ASN A 182 4.59 11.00 -0.48
C ASN A 182 4.24 10.87 -1.97
N LEU A 183 3.44 9.86 -2.35
CA LEU A 183 2.95 9.74 -3.73
C LEU A 183 2.17 10.97 -4.17
N THR A 184 1.32 11.52 -3.30
CA THR A 184 0.54 12.73 -3.60
C THR A 184 1.44 13.95 -3.75
N ARG A 185 2.43 14.12 -2.86
CA ARG A 185 3.42 15.20 -2.97
C ARG A 185 4.21 15.12 -4.28
N LYS A 186 4.72 13.93 -4.62
CA LYS A 186 5.45 13.71 -5.88
C LYS A 186 4.57 13.91 -7.10
N HIS A 187 3.31 13.48 -7.04
CA HIS A 187 2.35 13.72 -8.11
C HIS A 187 2.16 15.23 -8.36
N GLN A 188 2.00 16.05 -7.31
CA GLN A 188 1.94 17.51 -7.50
C GLN A 188 3.26 18.07 -8.07
N GLY A 189 4.41 17.61 -7.56
CA GLY A 189 5.74 18.05 -8.03
C GLY A 189 6.10 17.61 -9.46
N SER A 190 5.40 16.61 -10.01
CA SER A 190 5.56 16.10 -11.37
C SER A 190 4.47 16.64 -12.32
N ASN A 191 3.91 17.83 -12.06
CA ASN A 191 2.81 18.41 -12.83
C ASN A 191 1.62 17.46 -13.03
N LYS A 192 1.34 16.62 -12.03
CA LYS A 192 0.28 15.61 -12.01
C LYS A 192 0.44 14.46 -13.03
N TRP A 193 1.66 14.16 -13.46
CA TRP A 193 1.90 13.04 -14.37
C TRP A 193 2.11 11.68 -13.67
N LEU A 194 2.58 11.67 -12.42
CA LEU A 194 2.95 10.43 -11.71
C LEU A 194 1.81 9.39 -11.64
N LYS A 195 0.66 9.72 -11.01
CA LYS A 195 -0.44 8.77 -10.80
C LYS A 195 -1.04 8.24 -12.12
N PRO A 196 -1.26 9.07 -13.17
CA PRO A 196 -1.55 8.58 -14.51
C PRO A 196 -0.52 7.58 -15.05
N MET A 197 0.77 7.87 -14.91
CA MET A 197 1.84 6.95 -15.35
C MET A 197 1.90 5.65 -14.56
N VAL A 198 1.57 5.68 -13.26
CA VAL A 198 1.39 4.44 -12.47
C VAL A 198 0.28 3.59 -13.08
N ARG A 199 -0.85 4.20 -13.45
CA ARG A 199 -1.96 3.48 -14.09
C ARG A 199 -1.57 2.91 -15.46
N VAL A 200 -0.77 3.65 -16.24
CA VAL A 200 -0.15 3.14 -17.47
C VAL A 200 0.66 1.88 -17.20
N LEU A 201 1.59 1.88 -16.22
CA LEU A 201 2.38 0.68 -15.89
C LEU A 201 1.52 -0.49 -15.39
N LYS A 202 0.47 -0.23 -14.63
CA LYS A 202 -0.44 -1.28 -14.14
C LYS A 202 -1.21 -1.94 -15.29
N ASN A 203 -1.71 -1.15 -16.24
CA ASN A 203 -2.38 -1.69 -17.43
C ASN A 203 -1.40 -2.42 -18.36
N LEU A 204 -0.21 -1.86 -18.57
CA LEU A 204 0.88 -2.50 -19.32
C LEU A 204 1.24 -3.86 -18.69
N ARG A 205 1.44 -3.92 -17.38
CA ARG A 205 1.66 -5.18 -16.65
C ARG A 205 0.52 -6.17 -16.91
N SER A 206 -0.73 -5.71 -16.84
CA SER A 206 -1.89 -6.57 -17.03
C SER A 206 -1.92 -7.16 -18.45
N LYS A 207 -1.53 -6.35 -19.46
CA LYS A 207 -1.35 -6.83 -20.83
C LYS A 207 -0.19 -7.84 -20.95
N LEU A 208 0.97 -7.57 -20.35
CA LEU A 208 2.10 -8.52 -20.34
C LEU A 208 1.70 -9.89 -19.75
N VAL A 209 0.91 -9.89 -18.68
CA VAL A 209 0.38 -11.11 -18.06
C VAL A 209 -0.60 -11.81 -18.99
N ALA A 210 -1.53 -11.07 -19.60
CA ALA A 210 -2.49 -11.62 -20.55
C ALA A 210 -1.81 -12.25 -21.79
N ASP A 211 -0.74 -11.61 -22.26
CA ASP A 211 0.09 -12.09 -23.38
C ASP A 211 1.07 -13.21 -22.95
N SER A 212 1.05 -13.64 -21.67
CA SER A 212 1.93 -14.67 -21.10
C SER A 212 3.43 -14.36 -21.20
N THR A 213 3.79 -13.08 -21.30
CA THR A 213 5.18 -12.60 -21.36
C THR A 213 5.73 -12.17 -19.99
N LEU A 214 4.86 -12.08 -18.99
CA LEU A 214 5.19 -11.84 -17.59
C LEU A 214 4.38 -12.77 -16.69
N LYS A 215 5.03 -13.38 -15.69
CA LYS A 215 4.34 -14.24 -14.72
C LYS A 215 3.39 -13.38 -13.86
N ALA A 216 2.17 -13.86 -13.66
CA ALA A 216 1.22 -13.20 -12.77
C ALA A 216 1.77 -13.10 -11.33
N GLY A 217 1.52 -11.97 -10.67
CA GLY A 217 1.89 -11.73 -9.27
C GLY A 217 3.30 -11.18 -9.04
N ILE A 218 4.21 -11.22 -10.03
CA ILE A 218 5.60 -10.78 -9.83
C ILE A 218 5.79 -9.26 -9.87
N ALA A 219 4.81 -8.50 -10.37
CA ALA A 219 4.84 -7.03 -10.37
C ALA A 219 3.63 -6.42 -9.61
N PRO A 220 3.57 -6.55 -8.28
CA PRO A 220 2.53 -5.95 -7.45
C PRO A 220 2.39 -4.44 -7.70
N SER A 221 1.14 -3.94 -7.68
CA SER A 221 0.84 -2.52 -7.91
C SER A 221 1.60 -1.59 -6.95
N TYR A 222 1.77 -2.00 -5.69
CA TYR A 222 2.53 -1.27 -4.67
C TYR A 222 3.99 -1.03 -5.07
N TYR A 223 4.65 -1.99 -5.71
CA TYR A 223 6.04 -1.82 -6.15
C TYR A 223 6.15 -1.07 -7.48
N LEU A 224 5.14 -1.13 -8.35
CA LEU A 224 5.06 -0.27 -9.54
C LEU A 224 4.92 1.21 -9.15
N GLU A 225 4.14 1.50 -8.11
CA GLU A 225 4.07 2.83 -7.49
C GLU A 225 5.43 3.27 -6.96
N GLY A 226 6.12 2.41 -6.20
CA GLY A 226 7.47 2.67 -5.71
C GLY A 226 8.49 2.89 -6.83
N LEU A 227 8.42 2.11 -7.91
CA LEU A 227 9.34 2.25 -9.05
C LEU A 227 9.28 3.65 -9.66
N LEU A 228 8.07 4.13 -9.98
CA LEU A 228 7.89 5.49 -10.51
C LEU A 228 8.07 6.58 -9.46
N TYR A 229 7.88 6.27 -8.17
CA TYR A 229 8.15 7.21 -7.08
C TYR A 229 9.62 7.66 -7.04
N ASN A 230 10.55 6.82 -7.46
CA ASN A 230 11.97 7.17 -7.44
C ASN A 230 12.41 7.99 -8.67
N VAL A 231 11.66 7.95 -9.77
CA VAL A 231 12.01 8.66 -11.01
C VAL A 231 11.95 10.17 -10.81
N PRO A 232 12.98 10.96 -11.18
CA PRO A 232 12.98 12.42 -11.01
C PRO A 232 11.79 13.10 -11.70
N ASN A 233 11.32 14.21 -11.11
CA ASN A 233 10.07 14.86 -11.56
C ASN A 233 10.16 15.37 -13.00
N GLU A 234 11.33 15.84 -13.41
CA GLU A 234 11.64 16.36 -14.75
C GLU A 234 11.56 15.30 -15.86
N LYS A 235 11.51 14.02 -15.50
CA LYS A 235 11.29 12.93 -16.47
C LYS A 235 9.81 12.78 -16.86
N PHE A 236 8.90 13.53 -16.21
CA PHE A 236 7.47 13.53 -16.50
C PHE A 236 7.00 14.89 -17.05
N GLY A 237 6.25 14.93 -18.17
CA GLY A 237 5.74 16.23 -18.65
C GLY A 237 5.09 16.35 -20.02
N ILE A 238 5.67 15.77 -21.07
CA ILE A 238 5.33 16.13 -22.46
C ILE A 238 4.18 15.27 -23.01
N SER A 239 4.32 13.96 -22.90
CA SER A 239 3.35 12.94 -23.32
C SER A 239 3.54 11.70 -22.46
N TYR A 240 2.58 10.78 -22.44
CA TYR A 240 2.75 9.49 -21.76
C TYR A 240 3.90 8.68 -22.38
N SER A 241 4.06 8.78 -23.70
CA SER A 241 5.17 8.17 -24.43
C SER A 241 6.54 8.67 -23.92
N ASP A 242 6.71 9.99 -23.85
CA ASP A 242 7.95 10.59 -23.35
C ASP A 242 8.18 10.26 -21.87
N CYS A 243 7.12 10.31 -21.05
CA CYS A 243 7.20 9.91 -19.64
C CYS A 243 7.68 8.47 -19.49
N PHE A 244 7.13 7.53 -20.28
CA PHE A 244 7.54 6.14 -20.24
C PHE A 244 9.01 5.98 -20.64
N VAL A 245 9.42 6.54 -21.78
CA VAL A 245 10.79 6.43 -22.29
C VAL A 245 11.79 7.06 -21.33
N ASN A 246 11.53 8.28 -20.85
CA ASN A 246 12.41 8.99 -19.92
C ASN A 246 12.54 8.26 -18.59
N ALA A 247 11.42 7.76 -18.04
CA ALA A 247 11.43 6.99 -16.80
C ALA A 247 12.21 5.68 -16.95
N MET A 248 11.93 4.89 -17.99
CA MET A 248 12.61 3.61 -18.21
C MET A 248 14.10 3.78 -18.50
N ASN A 249 14.49 4.80 -19.27
CA ASN A 249 15.90 5.12 -19.50
C ASN A 249 16.59 5.49 -18.19
N TRP A 250 16.01 6.41 -17.40
CA TRP A 250 16.58 6.79 -16.11
C TRP A 250 16.73 5.57 -15.17
N ILE A 251 15.71 4.72 -15.06
CA ILE A 251 15.73 3.49 -14.26
C ILE A 251 16.88 2.56 -14.69
N GLN A 252 17.14 2.46 -16.00
CA GLN A 252 18.15 1.54 -16.53
C GLN A 252 19.58 2.09 -16.53
N THR A 253 19.76 3.39 -16.74
CA THR A 253 21.08 3.97 -17.02
C THR A 253 21.59 4.92 -15.95
N GLU A 254 20.71 5.50 -15.14
CA GLU A 254 21.06 6.55 -14.17
C GLU A 254 20.80 6.12 -12.72
N ALA A 255 19.76 5.33 -12.47
CA ALA A 255 19.34 4.94 -11.14
C ALA A 255 20.31 3.95 -10.47
N ASP A 256 20.66 4.22 -9.22
CA ASP A 256 21.21 3.21 -8.32
C ASP A 256 20.07 2.38 -7.75
N LYS A 257 19.83 1.21 -8.36
CA LYS A 257 18.68 0.33 -8.05
C LYS A 257 18.66 -0.15 -6.60
N ASP A 258 19.83 -0.25 -5.95
CA ASP A 258 19.94 -0.65 -4.56
C ASP A 258 19.53 0.46 -3.58
N LYS A 259 19.39 1.70 -4.06
CA LYS A 259 18.95 2.86 -3.27
C LYS A 259 17.49 3.26 -3.51
N LEU A 260 16.78 2.57 -4.40
CA LEU A 260 15.37 2.85 -4.64
C LEU A 260 14.57 2.56 -3.37
N LEU A 261 13.61 3.42 -3.07
CA LEU A 261 12.77 3.33 -1.88
C LEU A 261 11.32 2.97 -2.25
N CYS A 262 10.64 2.21 -1.39
CA CYS A 262 9.18 2.22 -1.39
C CYS A 262 8.69 3.66 -1.19
N ALA A 263 7.50 4.02 -1.69
CA ALA A 263 7.05 5.41 -1.62
C ALA A 263 6.83 5.91 -0.18
N ASN A 264 6.73 5.01 0.81
CA ASN A 264 6.73 5.37 2.22
C ASN A 264 8.10 5.82 2.77
N GLU A 265 9.19 5.61 2.03
CA GLU A 265 10.57 5.94 2.40
C GLU A 265 11.10 5.21 3.66
N GLN A 266 10.39 4.17 4.12
CA GLN A 266 10.76 3.37 5.29
C GLN A 266 11.45 2.05 4.93
N TYR A 267 11.36 1.64 3.67
CA TYR A 267 11.91 0.41 3.13
C TYR A 267 12.57 0.67 1.79
N TYR A 268 13.65 -0.07 1.51
CA TYR A 268 14.16 -0.19 0.16
C TYR A 268 13.12 -0.86 -0.74
N LEU A 269 12.98 -0.36 -1.96
CA LEU A 269 12.08 -0.92 -2.96
C LEU A 269 12.55 -2.31 -3.37
N LEU A 270 13.85 -2.49 -3.57
CA LEU A 270 14.43 -3.72 -4.09
C LEU A 270 15.28 -4.40 -3.01
N TRP A 271 14.73 -5.44 -2.38
CA TRP A 271 15.41 -6.18 -1.32
C TRP A 271 14.87 -7.61 -1.23
N GLU A 272 15.78 -8.57 -1.12
CA GLU A 272 15.44 -10.00 -1.21
C GLU A 272 14.87 -10.54 0.10
N GLY A 273 13.89 -11.44 0.01
CA GLY A 273 13.42 -12.26 1.13
C GLY A 273 12.67 -11.50 2.22
N THR A 274 11.99 -10.40 1.88
CA THR A 274 11.19 -9.63 2.82
C THR A 274 9.77 -9.39 2.32
N HIS A 275 8.80 -9.29 3.24
CA HIS A 275 7.41 -9.02 2.90
C HIS A 275 7.14 -7.56 2.47
N THR A 276 8.13 -6.67 2.57
CA THR A 276 7.98 -5.22 2.43
C THR A 276 8.74 -4.63 1.24
N SER A 277 9.47 -5.47 0.49
CA SER A 277 10.28 -5.07 -0.64
C SER A 277 10.05 -6.00 -1.84
N TRP A 278 10.31 -5.50 -3.02
CA TRP A 278 10.20 -6.22 -4.28
C TRP A 278 11.46 -7.07 -4.49
N GLU A 279 11.27 -8.34 -4.83
CA GLU A 279 12.37 -9.21 -5.26
C GLU A 279 13.05 -8.61 -6.51
N LYS A 280 14.39 -8.51 -6.50
CA LYS A 280 15.15 -7.84 -7.56
C LYS A 280 14.94 -8.53 -8.90
N THR A 281 14.91 -9.85 -8.87
CA THR A 281 14.70 -10.69 -10.06
C THR A 281 13.34 -10.43 -10.72
N ASP A 282 12.29 -10.25 -9.91
CA ASP A 282 10.95 -9.93 -10.38
C ASP A 282 10.86 -8.50 -10.95
N ALA A 283 11.52 -7.54 -10.30
CA ALA A 283 11.62 -6.16 -10.80
C ALA A 283 12.31 -6.10 -12.17
N GLU A 284 13.45 -6.76 -12.32
CA GLU A 284 14.18 -6.85 -13.59
C GLU A 284 13.41 -7.61 -14.67
N ALA A 285 12.63 -8.64 -14.30
CA ALA A 285 11.74 -9.33 -15.22
C ALA A 285 10.67 -8.37 -15.76
N PHE A 286 10.02 -7.60 -14.89
CA PHE A 286 9.03 -6.60 -15.30
C PHE A 286 9.63 -5.51 -16.18
N ILE A 287 10.73 -4.88 -15.76
CA ILE A 287 11.35 -3.77 -16.50
C ILE A 287 11.75 -4.21 -17.91
N ARG A 288 12.39 -5.39 -18.05
CA ARG A 288 12.75 -5.93 -19.37
C ARG A 288 11.52 -6.22 -20.23
N ALA A 289 10.48 -6.83 -19.66
CA ALA A 289 9.26 -7.14 -20.39
C ALA A 289 8.54 -5.86 -20.85
N ALA A 290 8.51 -4.82 -20.02
CA ALA A 290 7.92 -3.53 -20.36
C ALA A 290 8.68 -2.81 -21.49
N ILE A 291 10.01 -2.78 -21.43
CA ILE A 291 10.85 -2.20 -22.49
C ILE A 291 10.70 -3.00 -23.79
N LYS A 292 10.66 -4.33 -23.72
CA LYS A 292 10.45 -5.19 -24.89
C LYS A 292 9.11 -4.89 -25.56
N MET A 293 8.02 -4.87 -24.79
CA MET A 293 6.69 -4.52 -25.30
C MET A 293 6.65 -3.13 -25.93
N TRP A 294 7.35 -2.14 -25.36
CA TRP A 294 7.47 -0.82 -25.95
C TRP A 294 8.14 -0.84 -27.32
N ASN A 295 9.24 -1.60 -27.47
CA ASN A 295 10.01 -1.64 -28.71
C ASN A 295 9.32 -2.43 -29.83
N GLU A 296 8.55 -3.45 -29.46
CA GLU A 296 7.90 -4.42 -30.36
C GLU A 296 6.40 -4.15 -30.59
N TRP A 297 5.88 -3.02 -30.11
CA TRP A 297 4.44 -2.71 -30.16
C TRP A 297 3.85 -2.72 -31.57
#